data_AF-A0A563U6I0-F1
#
_entry.id   AF-A0A563U6I0-F1
#
_cell.length_a   1.000
_cell.length_b   1.000
_cell.length_c   1.000
_cell.angle_alpha   90.00
_cell.angle_beta   90.00
_cell.angle_gamma   90.00
#
_symmetry.space_group_name_H-M   'P 1'
#
loop_
_entity.id
_entity.type
_entity.pdbx_description
1 polymer ?
#
loop_
_entity_poly.entity_id
_entity_poly.type
_entity_poly.pdbx_seq_one_letter_code
_entity_poly.pdbx_strand_id
1 'polypeptide(L)' 'MENKICHYRNCNKELINKRPHAKYCSRACKSNEAKYVRRKKLFIKKYAAKQMDLIDAIKHLKSLLV' A
#
# COMPACT_ATOMS: atom_id res chain seq x y z
N MET A 1 -22.29 18.22 -9.57
CA MET A 1 -20.91 18.12 -9.06
C MET A 1 -20.78 16.78 -8.38
N GLU A 2 -19.83 15.92 -8.77
CA GLU A 2 -19.60 14.66 -8.04
C GLU A 2 -19.03 14.97 -6.65
N ASN A 3 -19.70 14.51 -5.60
CA ASN A 3 -19.19 14.58 -4.22
C ASN A 3 -17.99 13.62 -4.09
N LYS A 4 -16.79 14.13 -4.40
CA LYS A 4 -15.55 13.37 -4.25
C LYS A 4 -15.08 13.44 -2.80
N ILE A 5 -14.75 12.28 -2.24
CA ILE A 5 -14.21 12.15 -0.89
C ILE A 5 -12.67 12.13 -0.96
N CYS A 6 -12.01 12.66 0.07
CA CYS A 6 -10.56 12.56 0.22
C CYS A 6 -10.07 11.10 0.14
N HIS A 7 -9.03 10.83 -0.65
CA HIS A 7 -8.44 9.49 -0.80
C HIS A 7 -7.56 9.06 0.37
N TYR A 8 -7.38 9.90 1.39
CA TYR A 8 -6.61 9.51 2.56
C TYR A 8 -7.44 8.56 3.42
N ARG A 9 -6.94 7.35 3.67
CA ARG A 9 -7.66 6.24 4.34
C ARG A 9 -8.35 6.60 5.67
N ASN A 10 -7.86 7.61 6.38
CA ASN A 10 -8.38 8.03 7.68
C ASN A 10 -9.08 9.40 7.59
N CYS A 11 -9.58 9.79 6.43
CA CYS A 11 -10.27 11.06 6.22
C CYS A 11 -11.49 10.91 5.32
N ASN A 12 -12.63 11.34 5.84
CA ASN A 12 -13.91 11.32 5.14
C ASN A 12 -14.34 12.72 4.68
N LYS A 13 -13.41 13.68 4.61
CA LYS A 13 -13.75 15.05 4.17
C LYS A 13 -14.09 15.05 2.69
N GLU A 14 -15.17 15.72 2.35
CA GLU A 14 -15.54 16.02 0.97
C GLU A 14 -14.56 17.04 0.36
N LEU A 15 -14.34 16.92 -0.95
CA LEU A 15 -13.48 17.80 -1.73
C LEU A 15 -14.27 18.97 -2.33
N ILE A 16 -15.13 19.58 -1.50
CA ILE A 16 -15.92 20.75 -1.87
C ILE A 16 -14.95 21.90 -2.23
N ASN A 17 -15.16 22.54 -3.37
CA ASN A 17 -14.34 23.65 -3.88
C ASN A 17 -12.87 23.32 -4.16
N LYS A 18 -12.52 22.03 -4.38
CA LYS A 18 -11.18 21.66 -4.85
C LYS A 18 -11.16 21.50 -6.38
N ARG A 19 -9.95 21.50 -6.95
CA ARG A 19 -9.73 21.26 -8.39
C ARG A 19 -10.39 19.93 -8.79
N PRO A 20 -10.90 19.79 -10.03
CA PRO A 20 -11.62 18.58 -10.47
C PRO A 20 -10.83 17.26 -10.30
N HIS A 21 -9.49 17.34 -10.36
CA HIS A 21 -8.55 16.23 -10.21
C HIS A 21 -7.90 16.14 -8.82
N ALA A 22 -8.35 16.96 -7.85
CA ALA A 22 -7.85 16.86 -6.50
C ALA A 22 -8.25 15.51 -5.90
N LYS A 23 -7.27 14.79 -5.35
CA LYS A 23 -7.48 13.50 -4.66
C LYS A 23 -7.49 13.64 -3.13
N TYR A 24 -6.97 14.74 -2.61
CA TYR A 24 -6.77 14.93 -1.17
C TYR A 24 -7.26 16.31 -0.75
N CYS A 25 -7.89 16.38 0.43
CA CYS A 25 -8.41 17.63 0.97
C CYS A 25 -7.29 18.57 1.46
N SER A 26 -6.14 18.00 1.86
CA SER A 26 -4.98 18.73 2.36
C SER A 26 -3.65 18.09 1.98
N ARG A 27 -2.56 18.86 2.08
CA ARG A 27 -1.19 18.36 1.87
C ARG A 27 -0.80 17.28 2.90
N ALA A 28 -1.26 17.41 4.14
CA ALA A 28 -1.04 16.43 5.19
C ALA A 28 -1.66 15.05 4.86
N CYS A 29 -2.90 15.04 4.36
CA CYS A 29 -3.57 13.82 3.89
C CYS A 29 -2.78 13.11 2.79
N LYS A 30 -2.30 13.87 1.79
CA LYS A 30 -1.43 13.34 0.72
C LYS A 30 -0.14 12.74 1.28
N SER A 31 0.55 13.45 2.17
CA SER A 31 1.82 13.01 2.74
C SER A 31 1.68 11.77 3.62
N ASN A 32 0.63 11.69 4.44
CA ASN A 32 0.38 10.54 5.30
C ASN A 32 0.00 9.30 4.49
N GLU A 33 -0.85 9.45 3.47
CA GLU A 33 -1.18 8.34 2.56
C GLU A 33 0.09 7.83 1.85
N ALA A 34 0.94 8.74 1.35
CA ALA A 34 2.20 8.36 0.71
C ALA A 34 3.14 7.58 1.65
N LYS A 35 3.26 8.00 2.92
CA LYS A 35 4.02 7.27 3.95
C LYS A 35 3.44 5.88 4.20
N TYR A 36 2.11 5.77 4.30
CA TYR A 36 1.43 4.48 4.49
C TYR A 36 1.67 3.53 3.29
N VAL A 37 1.45 3.99 2.07
CA VAL A 37 1.67 3.19 0.85
C VAL A 37 3.13 2.71 0.77
N ARG A 38 4.10 3.57 1.10
CA ARG A 38 5.52 3.17 1.15
C ARG A 38 5.76 2.06 2.17
N ARG A 39 5.25 2.21 3.40
CA ARG A 39 5.37 1.18 4.46
C ARG A 39 4.71 -0.13 4.06
N LYS A 40 3.51 -0.08 3.49
CA LYS A 40 2.78 -1.26 3.00
C LYS A 40 3.56 -2.00 1.90
N LYS A 41 4.16 -1.26 0.95
CA LYS A 41 5.03 -1.86 -0.08
C LYS A 41 6.24 -2.57 0.52
N LEU A 42 6.91 -1.96 1.50
CA LEU A 42 8.05 -2.57 2.19
C LEU A 42 7.64 -3.84 2.94
N PHE A 43 6.50 -3.82 3.61
CA PHE A 43 5.94 -4.99 4.29
C PHE A 43 5.66 -6.12 3.30
N ILE A 44 4.91 -5.85 2.22
CA ILE A 44 4.61 -6.87 1.19
C ILE A 44 5.88 -7.46 0.61
N LYS A 45 6.89 -6.63 0.29
CA LYS A 45 8.19 -7.11 -0.21
C LYS A 45 8.88 -8.06 0.78
N LYS A 46 8.89 -7.72 2.08
CA LYS A 46 9.50 -8.57 3.12
C LYS A 46 8.79 -9.92 3.25
N TYR A 47 7.46 -9.93 3.16
CA TYR A 47 6.68 -11.17 3.25
C TYR A 47 6.84 -12.02 1.99
N ALA A 48 6.87 -11.38 0.81
CA ALA A 48 7.14 -12.07 -0.45
C ALA A 48 8.54 -12.71 -0.45
N ALA A 49 9.55 -11.99 0.05
CA ALA A 49 10.90 -12.54 0.21
C ALA A 49 10.92 -13.76 1.14
N LYS A 50 10.29 -13.66 2.32
CA LYS A 50 10.16 -14.80 3.26
C LYS A 50 9.46 -16.01 2.64
N GLN A 51 8.42 -15.79 1.82
CA GLN A 51 7.72 -16.87 1.12
C GLN A 51 8.62 -17.54 0.08
N MET A 52 9.43 -16.76 -0.66
CA MET A 52 10.42 -17.30 -1.59
C MET A 52 11.48 -18.13 -0.86
N ASP A 53 12.04 -17.62 0.26
CA ASP A 53 13.02 -18.35 1.06
C ASP A 53 12.48 -19.71 1.54
N LEU A 54 11.21 -19.74 1.96
CA LEU A 54 10.52 -20.98 2.38
C LEU A 54 10.36 -21.96 1.20
N ILE A 55 9.99 -21.47 0.02
CA ILE A 55 9.84 -22.30 -1.18
C ILE A 55 11.18 -22.93 -1.58
N ASP A 56 12.26 -22.15 -1.55
CA ASP A 56 13.61 -22.63 -1.87
C ASP A 56 14.08 -23.68 -0.85
N ALA A 57 13.81 -23.47 0.44
CA ALA A 57 14.10 -24.47 1.49
C ALA A 57 13.34 -25.79 1.27
N ILE A 58 12.06 -25.74 0.90
CA ILE A 58 11.26 -26.93 0.56
C ILE A 58 11.85 -27.63 -0.67
N LYS A 59 12.27 -26.88 -1.69
CA LYS A 59 12.87 -27.44 -2.90
C LYS A 59 14.18 -28.16 -2.59
N HIS A 60 15.02 -27.57 -1.74
CA HIS A 60 16.26 -28.19 -1.27
C HIS A 60 16.00 -29.47 -0.46
N LEU A 61 15.03 -29.47 0.46
CA LEU A 61 14.63 -30.67 1.20
C LEU A 61 14.16 -31.80 0.26
N LYS A 62 13.39 -31.47 -0.78
CA LYS A 62 12.97 -32.45 -1.78
C LYS A 62 14.12 -33.04 -2.58
N SER A 63 15.15 -32.25 -2.91
CA SER A 63 16.33 -32.77 -3.61
C SER A 63 17.21 -33.68 -2.75
N LEU A 64 17.05 -33.66 -1.42
CA LEU A 64 17.75 -34.56 -0.51
C LEU A 64 17.01 -35.88 -0.24
N LEU A 65 15.73 -35.94 -0.59
CA LEU A 65 14.86 -37.11 -0.41
C LEU A 65 14.82 -38.02 -1.65
N VAL A 66 15.53 -37.65 -2.71
CA VAL A 66 15.73 -38.40 -3.97
C VAL A 66 17.20 -38.78 -4.05
#